data_AF-A0A1H4D3P7-F1
#
_entry.id   AF-A0A1H4D3P7-F1
#
_cell.length_a   1.000
_cell.length_b   1.000
_cell.length_c   1.000
_cell.angle_alpha   90.00
_cell.angle_beta   90.00
_cell.angle_gamma   90.00
#
_symmetry.space_group_name_H-M   'P 1'
#
loop_
_entity.id
_entity.type
_entity.pdbx_description
1 polymer ?
#
loop_
_entity_poly.entity_id
_entity_poly.type
_entity_poly.pdbx_seq_one_letter_code
_entity_poly.pdbx_strand_id
1 'polypeptide(L)' 'QICSIAFKVLSLEQITANVFQPNIASIRVLQKNGFKHKGTLPNAVVKDGNDYDLLIYGLTKETI' A
#
# COMPACT_ATOMS: atom_id res chain seq x y z
N GLN A 1 2.57 6.80 -12.52
CA GLN A 1 3.38 6.31 -13.67
C GLN A 1 4.08 4.99 -13.37
N ILE A 2 4.78 4.84 -12.23
CA ILE A 2 5.56 3.62 -11.94
C ILE A 2 4.74 2.32 -11.87
N CYS A 3 3.52 2.34 -11.33
CA CYS A 3 2.68 1.13 -11.28
C CYS A 3 2.37 0.58 -12.68
N SER A 4 2.00 1.45 -13.62
CA SER A 4 1.72 1.04 -15.00
C SER A 4 2.95 0.44 -15.68
N ILE A 5 4.13 1.01 -15.44
CA ILE A 5 5.40 0.48 -15.95
C ILE A 5 5.67 -0.90 -15.35
N ALA A 6 5.49 -1.06 -14.05
CA ALA A 6 5.72 -2.34 -13.37
C ALA A 6 4.81 -3.46 -13.91
N PHE A 7 3.53 -3.18 -14.17
CA PHE A 7 2.63 -4.17 -14.79
C PHE A 7 3.01 -4.50 -16.24
N LYS A 8 3.40 -3.50 -17.03
CA LYS A 8 3.68 -3.69 -18.47
C LYS A 8 5.05 -4.29 -18.75
N VAL A 9 6.09 -3.79 -18.09
CA VAL A 9 7.49 -4.13 -18.39
C VAL A 9 7.97 -5.29 -17.54
N LEU A 10 7.60 -5.33 -16.26
CA LEU A 10 8.03 -6.38 -15.34
C LEU A 10 7.04 -7.53 -15.27
N SER A 11 5.92 -7.45 -15.99
CA SER A 11 4.85 -8.47 -16.00
C SER A 11 4.38 -8.85 -14.58
N LEU A 12 4.34 -7.90 -13.65
CA LEU A 12 3.78 -8.14 -12.33
C LEU A 12 2.27 -8.40 -12.43
N GLU A 13 1.74 -9.14 -11.48
CA GLU A 13 0.28 -9.33 -11.34
C GLU A 13 -0.30 -8.50 -10.19
N GLN A 14 0.54 -8.11 -9.22
CA GLN A 14 0.13 -7.27 -8.09
C GLN A 14 1.30 -6.38 -7.61
N ILE A 15 0.95 -5.19 -7.11
CA ILE A 15 1.84 -4.32 -6.33
C ILE A 15 1.26 -4.20 -4.92
N THR A 16 2.11 -4.34 -3.90
CA THR A 16 1.74 -4.10 -2.50
C THR A 16 2.39 -2.83 -1.97
N ALA A 17 1.71 -2.18 -1.02
CA ALA A 17 2.22 -1.03 -0.31
C ALA A 17 1.87 -1.14 1.18
N ASN A 18 2.87 -0.94 2.02
CA ASN A 18 2.73 -0.98 3.47
C ASN A 18 2.80 0.44 4.04
N VAL A 19 1.86 0.80 4.90
CA VAL A 19 1.79 2.12 5.52
C VAL A 19 1.33 1.99 6.97
N PHE A 20 2.03 2.63 7.91
CA PHE A 20 1.57 2.64 9.30
C PHE A 20 0.32 3.51 9.44
N GLN A 21 -0.62 3.08 10.28
CA GLN A 21 -1.98 3.61 10.36
C GLN A 21 -2.08 5.15 10.51
N PRO A 22 -1.24 5.84 11.31
CA PRO A 22 -1.26 7.29 11.41
C PRO A 22 -0.94 8.07 10.13
N ASN A 23 -0.31 7.47 9.11
CA ASN A 23 0.11 8.20 7.92
C ASN A 23 -1.04 8.42 6.93
N ILE A 24 -1.97 9.28 7.32
CA ILE A 24 -3.20 9.59 6.57
C ILE A 24 -2.90 10.12 5.16
N ALA A 25 -1.81 10.90 5.01
CA ALA A 25 -1.42 11.44 3.71
C ALA A 25 -1.04 10.32 2.72
N SER A 26 -0.21 9.36 3.14
CA SER A 26 0.18 8.22 2.33
C SER A 26 -1.02 7.30 2.03
N ILE A 27 -1.87 7.02 3.02
CA ILE A 27 -3.11 6.24 2.83
C ILE A 27 -3.99 6.85 1.74
N ARG A 28 -4.19 8.18 1.75
CA ARG A 28 -4.97 8.88 0.71
C ARG A 28 -4.34 8.77 -0.66
N VAL A 29 -3.02 8.81 -0.77
CA VAL A 29 -2.32 8.61 -2.06
C VAL A 29 -2.58 7.21 -2.58
N LEU A 30 -2.49 6.18 -1.75
CA LEU A 30 -2.77 4.79 -2.14
C LEU A 30 -4.21 4.65 -2.65
N GLN A 31 -5.19 5.11 -1.88
CA GLN A 31 -6.61 5.05 -2.24
C GLN A 31 -6.90 5.79 -3.55
N LYS A 32 -6.34 6.99 -3.74
CA LYS A 32 -6.51 7.77 -4.98
C LYS A 32 -5.89 7.10 -6.21
N ASN A 33 -4.87 6.27 -6.03
CA ASN A 33 -4.22 5.52 -7.10
C ASN A 33 -4.78 4.09 -7.25
N GLY A 34 -5.99 3.83 -6.72
CA GLY A 34 -6.71 2.57 -6.94
C GLY A 34 -6.31 1.42 -6.02
N PHE A 35 -5.32 1.60 -5.14
CA PHE A 35 -4.95 0.57 -4.18
C PHE A 35 -6.09 0.30 -3.20
N LYS A 36 -6.31 -0.97 -2.88
CA LYS A 36 -7.34 -1.45 -1.95
C LYS A 36 -6.69 -1.98 -0.68
N HIS A 37 -7.31 -1.73 0.46
CA HIS A 37 -6.87 -2.30 1.74
C HIS A 37 -7.04 -3.83 1.68
N LYS A 38 -5.96 -4.56 1.99
CA LYS A 38 -5.94 -6.03 2.00
C LYS A 38 -5.86 -6.61 3.41
N GLY A 39 -5.39 -5.83 4.37
CA GLY A 39 -5.25 -6.30 5.75
C GLY A 39 -4.51 -5.34 6.65
N THR A 40 -4.53 -5.66 7.93
CA THR A 40 -3.87 -4.90 8.98
C THR A 40 -3.06 -5.87 9.85
N LEU A 41 -1.80 -5.55 10.09
CA LEU A 41 -0.98 -6.22 11.09
C LEU A 41 -0.94 -5.33 12.35
N PRO A 42 -1.54 -5.76 13.47
CA PRO A 42 -1.61 -4.94 14.66
C PRO A 42 -0.23 -4.78 15.31
N ASN A 43 0.07 -3.58 15.82
CA ASN A 43 1.32 -3.26 16.53
C ASN A 43 2.61 -3.71 15.81
N ALA A 44 2.63 -3.60 14.48
CA ALA A 44 3.71 -4.12 13.63
C ALA A 44 4.77 -3.07 13.24
N VAL A 45 4.60 -1.80 13.63
CA VAL A 45 5.55 -0.72 13.35
C VAL A 45 5.84 0.07 14.62
N VAL A 46 7.12 0.17 14.98
CA VAL A 46 7.60 1.12 15.99
C VAL A 46 8.01 2.41 15.30
N LYS A 47 7.39 3.53 15.64
CA LYS A 47 7.80 4.85 15.14
C LYS A 47 7.68 5.89 16.25
N ASP A 48 8.73 6.68 16.45
CA ASP A 48 8.80 7.71 17.48
C ASP A 48 8.45 7.18 18.89
N GLY A 49 8.88 5.93 19.19
CA GLY A 49 8.62 5.26 20.47
C GLY A 49 7.20 4.72 20.65
N ASN A 50 6.35 4.79 19.62
CA ASN A 50 4.97 4.29 19.64
C ASN A 50 4.81 3.09 18.71
N ASP A 51 3.98 2.14 19.14
CA ASP A 51 3.55 1.01 18.31
C ASP A 51 2.33 1.39 17.48
N TYR A 52 2.37 1.05 16.21
CA TYR A 52 1.30 1.29 15.25
C TYR A 52 0.97 0.06 14.44
N ASP A 53 -0.28 -0.01 14.02
CA ASP A 53 -0.74 -0.97 13.05
C ASP A 53 -0.11 -0.71 11.68
N LEU A 54 0.32 -1.78 11.01
CA LEU A 54 0.73 -1.75 9.61
C LEU A 54 -0.48 -2.07 8.74
N LEU A 55 -0.86 -1.12 7.89
CA LEU A 55 -1.89 -1.32 6.89
C LEU A 55 -1.23 -1.80 5.59
N ILE A 56 -1.78 -2.88 5.03
CA ILE A 56 -1.34 -3.46 3.77
C ILE A 56 -2.36 -3.10 2.69
N TYR A 57 -1.89 -2.47 1.63
CA TYR A 57 -2.67 -2.14 0.46
C TYR A 57 -2.15 -2.90 -0.76
N GLY A 58 -3.03 -3.16 -1.73
CA GLY A 58 -2.64 -3.77 -2.99
C GLY A 58 -3.35 -3.19 -4.19
N LEU A 59 -2.66 -3.22 -5.32
CA LEU A 59 -3.16 -2.89 -6.65
C LEU A 59 -2.92 -4.10 -7.54
N THR A 60 -3.95 -4.57 -8.24
CA THR A 60 -3.84 -5.68 -9.19
C THR A 60 -3.85 -5.15 -10.61
N LYS A 61 -3.29 -5.93 -11.54
CA LYS A 61 -3.24 -5.59 -12.97
C LYS A 61 -4.63 -5.36 -13.58
N GLU A 62 -5.63 -6.11 -13.14
CA GLU A 62 -7.04 -5.97 -13.57
C GLU A 62 -7.67 -4.62 -13.22
N THR A 63 -7.08 -3.89 -12.27
CA THR A 63 -7.63 -2.62 -11.76
C THR A 63 -6.99 -1.39 -12.43
N ILE A 64 -6.05 -1.58 -13.37
CA ILE A 64 -5.39 -0.50 -14.14
C ILE A 64 -5.99 -0.37 -15.54
#